data_AF-A0A951EZV3-F1
#
_entry.id   AF-A0A951EZV3-F1
#
_cell.length_a   1.000
_cell.length_b   1.000
_cell.length_c   1.000
_cell.angle_alpha   90.00
_cell.angle_beta   90.00
_cell.angle_gamma   90.00
#
_symmetry.space_group_name_H-M   'P 1'
#
loop_
_entity.id
_entity.type
_entity.pdbx_description
1 polymer ?
#
loop_
_entity_poly.entity_id
_entity_poly.type
_entity_poly.pdbx_seq_one_letter_code
_entity_poly.pdbx_strand_id
1 'polypeptide(L)'
;MTGVRPTFLPSALRCWPRSFPVATSKTAGGVSTAEKAEYSGRRQTVSAGLAERNLDAFLVSFSANLRYLSGFTGSNGTLLVLPDRAVFFTDPRYTMQAGEEVSCAVKVAKGALVEAVAAAIAKLRLRRIGYEPARMTCDWFDSL
;
A
#
# COMPACT_ATOMS: atom_id res chain seq x y z
N MET A 1 58.97 -38.13 -13.43
CA MET A 1 59.43 -36.88 -14.10
C MET A 1 58.93 -36.93 -15.54
N THR A 2 58.55 -35.77 -16.09
CA THR A 2 57.69 -35.52 -17.27
C THR A 2 56.19 -35.72 -16.95
N GLY A 3 55.30 -34.72 -16.97
CA GLY A 3 55.37 -33.35 -17.47
C GLY A 3 54.30 -33.14 -18.53
N VAL A 4 53.02 -33.09 -18.13
CA VAL A 4 51.93 -32.67 -19.02
C VAL A 4 51.15 -31.57 -18.32
N ARG A 5 51.30 -30.36 -18.86
CA ARG A 5 50.65 -29.12 -18.42
C ARG A 5 49.16 -29.17 -18.75
N PRO A 6 48.24 -28.83 -17.84
CA PRO A 6 46.92 -28.39 -18.24
C PRO A 6 47.04 -26.96 -18.79
N THR A 7 46.67 -26.80 -20.05
CA THR A 7 46.50 -25.52 -20.72
C THR A 7 45.42 -24.71 -20.02
N PHE A 8 45.83 -23.57 -19.45
CA PHE A 8 44.95 -22.51 -18.98
C PHE A 8 44.07 -22.02 -20.15
N LEU A 9 42.75 -22.25 -20.07
CA LEU A 9 41.79 -21.47 -20.86
C LEU A 9 41.56 -20.11 -20.18
N PRO A 10 41.47 -19.02 -20.95
CA PRO A 10 41.41 -17.68 -20.39
C PRO A 10 40.06 -17.39 -19.73
N SER A 11 40.18 -16.74 -18.57
CA SER A 11 39.21 -15.89 -17.89
C SER A 11 38.30 -15.12 -18.86
N ALA A 12 37.15 -15.68 -19.21
CA ALA A 12 35.99 -14.91 -19.63
C ALA A 12 35.35 -14.33 -18.37
N LEU A 13 35.96 -13.24 -17.88
CA LEU A 13 35.30 -12.26 -17.03
C LEU A 13 34.00 -11.89 -17.72
N ARG A 14 32.88 -12.44 -17.23
CA ARG A 14 31.55 -11.87 -17.47
C ARG A 14 31.57 -10.50 -16.81
N CYS A 15 32.01 -9.51 -17.57
CA CYS A 15 31.73 -8.11 -17.30
C CYS A 15 30.21 -7.96 -17.31
N TRP A 16 29.59 -8.07 -16.13
CA TRP A 16 28.30 -7.44 -15.91
C TRP A 16 28.50 -5.96 -16.20
N PRO A 17 27.74 -5.33 -17.12
CA PRO A 17 27.76 -3.88 -17.22
C PRO A 17 27.23 -3.30 -15.90
N ARG A 18 28.20 -2.90 -15.06
CA ARG A 18 28.03 -2.07 -13.88
C ARG A 18 27.64 -0.68 -14.33
N SER A 19 26.38 -0.50 -14.72
CA SER A 19 25.68 0.79 -14.73
C SER A 19 24.22 0.55 -15.12
N PHE A 20 23.42 0.07 -14.16
CA PHE A 20 22.04 0.54 -14.14
C PHE A 20 22.10 2.00 -13.74
N PRO A 21 21.57 2.95 -14.55
CA PRO A 21 21.37 4.30 -14.07
C PRO A 21 20.37 4.19 -12.92
N VAL A 22 20.87 4.24 -11.69
CA VAL A 22 20.05 4.60 -10.54
C VAL A 22 19.72 6.07 -10.79
N ALA A 23 18.58 6.32 -11.41
CA ALA A 23 17.94 7.62 -11.37
C ALA A 23 17.56 7.86 -9.90
N THR A 24 18.51 8.38 -9.12
CA THR A 24 18.22 9.04 -7.87
C THR A 24 17.55 10.37 -8.22
N SER A 25 16.25 10.34 -8.54
CA SER A 25 15.44 11.54 -8.44
C SER A 25 15.22 11.78 -6.95
N LYS A 26 16.12 12.54 -6.36
CA LYS A 26 15.90 13.15 -5.05
C LYS A 26 14.86 14.24 -5.25
N THR A 27 13.57 13.86 -5.23
CA THR A 27 12.47 14.82 -5.28
C THR A 27 12.07 15.15 -3.86
N ALA A 28 12.06 16.45 -3.55
CA ALA A 28 11.61 16.95 -2.26
C ALA A 28 10.17 16.46 -1.98
N GLY A 29 10.01 15.61 -0.96
CA GLY A 29 8.85 15.47 -0.07
C GLY A 29 7.44 15.21 -0.64
N GLY A 30 7.22 15.14 -1.95
CA GLY A 30 5.88 15.02 -2.54
C GLY A 30 5.79 13.93 -3.59
N VAL A 31 4.73 13.12 -3.51
CA VAL A 31 4.42 12.08 -4.50
C VAL A 31 3.97 12.74 -5.81
N SER A 32 4.59 12.35 -6.93
CA SER A 32 4.28 12.89 -8.25
C SER A 32 2.85 12.54 -8.71
N THR A 33 2.28 13.35 -9.59
CA THR A 33 0.92 13.11 -10.13
C THR A 33 0.79 11.74 -10.82
N ALA A 34 1.86 11.28 -11.48
CA ALA A 34 1.89 9.97 -12.13
C ALA A 34 1.80 8.82 -11.11
N GLU A 35 2.56 8.89 -10.02
CA GLU A 35 2.49 7.91 -8.92
C GLU A 35 1.11 7.94 -8.25
N LYS A 36 0.54 9.13 -8.01
CA LYS A 36 -0.82 9.26 -7.46
C LYS A 36 -1.88 8.60 -8.34
N ALA A 37 -1.74 8.72 -9.66
CA ALA A 37 -2.61 8.07 -10.64
C ALA A 37 -2.44 6.54 -10.63
N GLU A 38 -1.20 6.05 -10.50
CA GLU A 38 -0.93 4.61 -10.37
C GLU A 38 -1.63 4.00 -9.15
N TYR A 39 -1.53 4.63 -7.98
CA TYR A 39 -2.24 4.19 -6.77
C TYR A 39 -3.76 4.16 -6.97
N SER A 40 -4.31 5.14 -7.68
CA SER A 40 -5.73 5.15 -8.02
C SER A 40 -6.12 3.96 -8.91
N GLY A 41 -5.31 3.65 -9.93
CA GLY A 41 -5.52 2.49 -10.80
C GLY A 41 -5.50 1.17 -10.03
N ARG A 42 -4.55 1.00 -9.10
CA ARG A 42 -4.50 -0.19 -8.22
C ARG A 42 -5.77 -0.32 -7.37
N ARG A 43 -6.26 0.77 -6.80
CA ARG A 43 -7.53 0.77 -6.03
C ARG A 43 -8.74 0.45 -6.91
N GLN A 44 -8.75 0.91 -8.16
CA GLN A 44 -9.82 0.59 -9.11
C GLN A 44 -9.84 -0.90 -9.47
N THR A 45 -8.69 -1.55 -9.60
CA THR A 45 -8.61 -3.01 -9.76
C THR A 45 -9.21 -3.74 -8.56
N VAL A 46 -8.93 -3.27 -7.34
CA VAL A 46 -9.53 -3.84 -6.12
C VAL A 46 -11.03 -3.60 -6.08
N SER A 47 -11.50 -2.39 -6.41
CA SER A 47 -12.93 -2.05 -6.36
C SER A 47 -13.74 -2.83 -7.40
N ALA A 48 -13.17 -3.11 -8.58
CA ALA A 48 -13.80 -3.94 -9.61
C ALA A 48 -14.10 -5.37 -9.11
N GLY A 49 -13.23 -5.94 -8.27
CA GLY A 49 -13.42 -7.27 -7.70
C GLY A 49 -14.43 -7.36 -6.55
N LEU A 50 -14.98 -6.23 -6.06
CA LEU A 50 -15.93 -6.22 -4.94
C LEU A 50 -17.29 -6.81 -5.35
N ALA A 51 -17.78 -6.44 -6.53
CA ALA A 51 -19.09 -6.85 -7.02
C ALA A 51 -19.17 -8.38 -7.20
N GLU A 52 -18.14 -8.99 -7.80
CA GLU A 52 -18.05 -10.43 -8.00
C GLU A 52 -18.09 -11.23 -6.68
N ARG A 53 -17.62 -10.62 -5.59
CA ARG A 53 -17.56 -11.23 -4.25
C ARG A 53 -18.74 -10.85 -3.37
N ASN A 54 -19.70 -10.08 -3.88
CA ASN A 54 -20.80 -9.50 -3.12
C ASN A 54 -20.31 -8.74 -1.87
N LEU A 55 -19.28 -7.92 -2.02
CA LEU A 55 -18.75 -7.08 -0.95
C LEU A 55 -19.14 -5.62 -1.20
N ASP A 56 -19.54 -4.93 -0.13
CA ASP A 56 -19.83 -3.50 -0.15
C ASP A 56 -18.54 -2.67 -0.05
N ALA A 57 -17.52 -3.22 0.61
CA ALA A 57 -16.21 -2.59 0.76
C ALA A 57 -15.12 -3.60 1.10
N PHE A 58 -13.87 -3.17 0.97
CA PHE A 58 -12.69 -3.89 1.43
C PHE A 58 -11.87 -3.02 2.39
N LEU A 59 -11.57 -3.59 3.55
CA LEU A 59 -10.87 -2.94 4.64
C LEU A 59 -9.43 -3.45 4.70
N VAL A 60 -8.49 -2.52 4.50
CA VAL A 60 -7.06 -2.80 4.48
C VAL A 60 -6.43 -2.14 5.69
N SER A 61 -5.80 -2.92 6.54
CA SER A 61 -5.14 -2.45 7.77
C SER A 61 -3.65 -2.80 7.78
N PHE A 62 -3.21 -3.73 6.92
CA PHE A 62 -1.82 -4.12 6.86
C PHE A 62 -0.96 -3.08 6.13
N SER A 63 0.11 -2.60 6.78
CA SER A 63 0.96 -1.51 6.30
C SER A 63 1.54 -1.71 4.90
N ALA A 64 1.94 -2.94 4.53
CA ALA A 64 2.48 -3.20 3.19
C ALA A 64 1.41 -3.01 2.10
N ASN A 65 0.18 -3.46 2.36
CA ASN A 65 -0.94 -3.34 1.42
C ASN A 65 -1.49 -1.92 1.40
N LEU A 66 -1.48 -1.23 2.53
CA LEU A 66 -1.73 0.21 2.60
C LEU A 66 -0.75 0.97 1.71
N ARG A 67 0.56 0.76 1.89
CA ARG A 67 1.58 1.43 1.07
C ARG A 67 1.40 1.11 -0.42
N TYR A 68 1.08 -0.14 -0.76
CA TYR A 68 0.83 -0.53 -2.15
C TYR A 68 -0.37 0.19 -2.77
N LEU A 69 -1.46 0.41 -2.01
CA LEU A 69 -2.71 0.98 -2.52
C LEU A 69 -2.86 2.49 -2.34
N SER A 70 -2.16 3.10 -1.37
CA SER A 70 -2.26 4.53 -1.06
C SER A 70 -0.96 5.30 -1.26
N GLY A 71 0.19 4.62 -1.29
CA GLY A 71 1.50 5.26 -1.27
C GLY A 71 1.95 5.73 0.11
N PHE A 72 1.09 5.60 1.14
CA PHE A 72 1.38 6.09 2.48
C PHE A 72 2.56 5.34 3.11
N THR A 73 3.50 6.10 3.66
CA THR A 73 4.74 5.56 4.22
C THR A 73 4.76 5.53 5.75
N GLY A 74 3.77 6.14 6.40
CA GLY A 74 3.62 6.14 7.85
C GLY A 74 3.21 4.77 8.42
N SER A 75 3.29 4.65 9.74
CA SER A 75 3.06 3.38 10.45
C SER A 75 1.62 3.17 10.93
N ASN A 76 0.80 4.22 10.93
CA ASN A 76 -0.60 4.12 11.38
C ASN A 76 -1.57 4.61 10.31
N GLY A 77 -2.35 3.68 9.78
CA GLY A 77 -3.38 3.98 8.80
C GLY A 77 -4.31 2.81 8.57
N THR A 78 -5.45 3.09 7.96
CA THR A 78 -6.41 2.08 7.50
C THR A 78 -7.08 2.61 6.25
N LEU A 79 -7.28 1.77 5.23
CA LEU A 79 -7.88 2.16 3.97
C LEU A 79 -9.18 1.38 3.80
N LEU A 80 -10.27 2.11 3.60
CA LEU A 80 -11.56 1.56 3.22
C LEU A 80 -11.75 1.80 1.71
N VAL A 81 -11.73 0.71 0.94
CA VAL A 81 -11.98 0.73 -0.51
C VAL A 81 -13.46 0.44 -0.75
N LEU A 82 -14.16 1.36 -1.39
CA LEU A 82 -15.55 1.25 -1.83
C LEU A 82 -15.59 1.07 -3.36
N PRO A 83 -16.76 0.74 -3.95
CA PRO A 83 -16.89 0.55 -5.40
C PRO A 83 -16.48 1.80 -6.21
N ASP A 84 -16.83 2.99 -5.71
CA ASP A 84 -16.68 4.28 -6.39
C ASP A 84 -15.49 5.11 -5.88
N ARG A 85 -15.02 4.86 -4.66
CA ARG A 85 -14.02 5.70 -3.99
C ARG A 85 -13.23 4.95 -2.95
N ALA A 86 -12.24 5.62 -2.37
CA ALA A 86 -11.51 5.11 -1.21
C ALA A 86 -11.37 6.20 -0.14
N VAL A 87 -11.35 5.77 1.12
CA VAL A 87 -11.16 6.65 2.28
C VAL A 87 -10.00 6.11 3.11
N PHE A 88 -8.98 6.94 3.29
CA PHE A 88 -7.83 6.65 4.14
C PHE A 88 -8.04 7.28 5.52
N PHE A 89 -7.90 6.47 6.56
CA PHE A 89 -8.01 6.88 7.95
C PHE A 89 -6.63 6.89 8.57
N THR A 90 -6.33 7.94 9.34
CA THR A 90 -5.09 8.01 10.11
C THR A 90 -5.29 8.83 11.39
N ASP A 91 -4.28 8.87 12.24
CA ASP A 91 -4.28 9.67 13.46
C ASP A 91 -3.70 11.08 13.22
N PRO A 92 -3.91 12.04 14.14
CA PRO A 92 -3.50 13.43 13.94
C PRO A 92 -2.01 13.64 13.65
N ARG A 93 -1.12 12.73 14.08
CA ARG A 93 0.34 12.86 13.89
C ARG A 93 0.73 12.79 12.43
N TYR A 94 -0.05 12.07 11.61
CA TYR A 94 0.24 11.86 10.20
C TYR A 94 -0.59 12.74 9.27
N THR A 95 -1.35 13.71 9.79
CA THR A 95 -2.27 14.53 8.98
C THR A 95 -1.58 15.19 7.78
N MET A 96 -0.43 15.85 8.01
CA MET A 96 0.32 16.54 6.95
C MET A 96 0.88 15.54 5.94
N GLN A 97 1.58 14.51 6.42
CA GLN A 97 2.17 13.46 5.57
C GLN A 97 1.10 12.75 4.73
N ALA A 98 -0.04 12.40 5.31
CA ALA A 98 -1.13 11.76 4.59
C ALA A 98 -1.71 12.68 3.52
N GLY A 99 -1.80 13.99 3.76
CA GLY A 99 -2.23 14.97 2.75
C GLY A 99 -1.28 15.09 1.56
N GLU A 100 0.01 14.88 1.77
CA GLU A 100 1.04 14.94 0.73
C GLU A 100 1.15 13.64 -0.07
N GLU A 101 1.13 12.49 0.63
CA GLU A 101 1.38 11.17 0.06
C GLU A 101 0.13 10.51 -0.54
N VAL A 102 -1.03 10.64 0.10
CA VAL A 102 -2.22 9.86 -0.24
C VAL A 102 -3.04 10.56 -1.32
N SER A 103 -3.45 9.80 -2.34
CA SER A 103 -4.23 10.31 -3.47
C SER A 103 -5.76 10.19 -3.32
N CYS A 104 -6.26 9.61 -2.23
CA CYS A 104 -7.68 9.49 -1.93
C CYS A 104 -8.10 10.38 -0.74
N ALA A 105 -9.38 10.36 -0.37
CA ALA A 105 -9.90 11.17 0.73
C ALA A 105 -9.27 10.74 2.06
N VAL A 106 -8.62 11.67 2.76
CA VAL A 106 -8.01 11.43 4.07
C VAL A 106 -8.97 11.88 5.17
N LYS A 107 -9.18 11.02 6.17
CA LYS A 107 -9.96 11.30 7.37
C LYS A 107 -9.10 11.09 8.62
N VAL A 108 -8.95 12.16 9.39
CA VAL A 108 -8.22 12.12 10.65
C VAL A 108 -9.15 11.66 11.76
N ALA A 109 -8.77 10.59 12.46
CA ALA A 109 -9.49 10.06 13.60
C ALA A 109 -9.32 10.98 14.82
N LYS A 110 -10.44 11.21 15.52
CA LYS A 110 -10.45 11.88 16.83
C LYS A 110 -10.64 10.79 17.89
N GLY A 111 -9.55 10.17 18.35
CA GLY A 111 -9.59 9.01 19.24
C GLY A 111 -9.00 7.77 18.58
N ALA A 112 -9.54 6.59 18.92
CA ALA A 112 -9.05 5.34 18.37
C ALA A 112 -9.36 5.25 16.86
N LEU A 113 -8.40 4.74 16.08
CA LEU A 113 -8.54 4.64 14.63
C LEU A 113 -9.71 3.73 14.23
N VAL A 114 -9.88 2.62 14.95
CA VAL A 114 -10.93 1.63 14.70
C VAL A 114 -12.32 2.24 14.89
N GLU A 115 -12.53 3.10 15.89
CA GLU A 115 -13.81 3.79 16.11
C GLU A 115 -14.17 4.71 14.93
N ALA A 116 -13.20 5.39 14.34
CA ALA A 116 -13.42 6.25 13.19
C ALA A 116 -13.82 5.44 11.94
N VAL A 117 -13.26 4.23 11.79
CA VAL A 117 -13.58 3.27 10.73
C VAL A 117 -14.97 2.67 10.96
N ALA A 118 -15.27 2.18 12.16
CA ALA A 118 -16.59 1.65 12.54
C ALA A 118 -17.69 2.70 12.33
N ALA A 119 -17.45 3.95 12.74
CA ALA A 119 -18.38 5.05 12.50
C ALA A 119 -18.59 5.33 11.01
N ALA A 120 -17.56 5.15 10.16
CA ALA A 120 -17.71 5.30 8.72
C ALA A 120 -18.51 4.14 8.11
N ILE A 121 -18.25 2.90 8.55
CA ILE A 121 -19.00 1.70 8.18
C ILE A 121 -20.49 1.87 8.51
N ALA A 122 -20.80 2.26 9.75
CA ALA A 122 -22.15 2.50 10.21
C ALA A 122 -22.84 3.62 9.42
N LYS A 123 -22.16 4.76 9.21
CA LYS A 123 -22.69 5.89 8.43
C LYS A 123 -23.01 5.51 6.98
N LEU A 124 -22.17 4.69 6.36
CA LEU A 124 -22.32 4.22 4.99
C LEU A 124 -23.25 3.00 4.89
N ARG A 125 -23.70 2.44 6.02
CA ARG A 125 -24.57 1.26 6.12
C ARG A 125 -23.99 0.04 5.39
N LEU A 126 -22.66 -0.11 5.43
CA LEU A 126 -21.97 -1.24 4.81
C LEU A 126 -22.26 -2.50 5.64
N ARG A 127 -22.58 -3.61 4.96
CA ARG A 127 -22.94 -4.89 5.61
C ARG A 127 -21.93 -5.98 5.32
N ARG A 128 -21.37 -6.01 4.11
CA ARG A 128 -20.46 -7.06 3.65
C ARG A 128 -19.08 -6.48 3.40
N ILE A 129 -18.22 -6.54 4.41
CA ILE A 129 -16.88 -5.94 4.35
C ILE A 129 -15.85 -7.07 4.28
N GLY A 130 -15.03 -7.06 3.24
CA GLY A 130 -13.85 -7.93 3.18
C GLY A 130 -12.71 -7.34 4.02
N TYR A 131 -11.87 -8.20 4.58
CA TYR A 131 -10.73 -7.80 5.39
C TYR A 131 -9.54 -8.76 5.19
N GLU A 132 -8.42 -8.48 5.86
CA GLU A 132 -7.18 -9.26 5.76
C GLU A 132 -7.02 -10.23 6.94
N PRO A 133 -7.57 -11.46 6.90
CA PRO A 133 -7.63 -12.35 8.07
C PRO A 133 -6.24 -12.73 8.62
N ALA A 134 -5.21 -12.76 7.77
CA ALA A 134 -3.85 -13.11 8.18
C ALA A 134 -3.12 -12.00 8.96
N ARG A 135 -3.67 -10.77 8.99
CA ARG A 135 -3.00 -9.59 9.57
C ARG A 135 -3.89 -8.81 10.54
N MET A 136 -5.18 -9.08 10.56
CA MET A 136 -6.13 -8.45 11.47
C MET A 136 -6.22 -9.23 12.79
N THR A 137 -6.04 -8.54 13.91
CA THR A 137 -6.19 -9.16 15.23
C THR A 137 -7.67 -9.31 15.59
N CYS A 138 -7.99 -10.28 16.46
CA CYS A 138 -9.36 -10.47 16.95
C CYS A 138 -9.90 -9.24 17.67
N ASP A 139 -9.08 -8.60 18.52
CA ASP A 139 -9.45 -7.37 19.23
C ASP A 139 -9.86 -6.23 18.28
N TRP A 140 -9.16 -6.09 17.16
CA TRP A 140 -9.50 -5.10 16.15
C TRP A 140 -10.78 -5.46 15.40
N PHE A 141 -11.00 -6.76 15.12
CA PHE A 141 -12.23 -7.25 14.49
C PHE A 141 -13.46 -7.00 15.38
N ASP A 142 -13.34 -7.32 16.67
CA ASP A 142 -14.43 -7.20 17.64
C ASP A 142 -14.83 -5.75 17.91
N SER A 143 -13.94 -4.81 17.57
CA SER A 143 -14.16 -3.36 17.70
C SER A 143 -14.84 -2.71 16.48
N LEU A 144 -15.10 -3.45 15.39
CA LEU A 144 -15.76 -2.96 14.15
C LEU A 144 -17.28 -3.06 14.22
#